data_AF-A0A7J0C0C3-F1
#
_entry.id   AF-A0A7J0C0C3-F1
#
_cell.length_a   1.000
_cell.length_b   1.000
_cell.length_c   1.000
_cell.angle_alpha   90.00
_cell.angle_beta   90.00
_cell.angle_gamma   90.00
#
_symmetry.space_group_name_H-M   'P 1'
#
loop_
_entity.id
_entity.type
_entity.pdbx_description
1 polymer ?
#
loop_
_entity_poly.entity_id
_entity_poly.type
_entity_poly.pdbx_seq_one_letter_code
_entity_poly.pdbx_strand_id
1 'polypeptide(L)'
;MREACVPEPLVGDWSSGYALGRQPAREPDATAVFASNDHMALGLLRALHEAGRRAPDGVRAVIPVELIVRASTGPAPLRAGGRGLPRG
;
A
#
# COMPACT_ATOMS: atom_id res chain seq x y z
N MET A 1 -10.39 -21.28 -2.06
CA MET A 1 -10.29 -19.86 -1.67
C MET A 1 -11.73 -19.39 -1.47
N ARG A 2 -12.14 -18.99 -0.27
CA ARG A 2 -13.50 -18.47 -0.05
C ARG A 2 -13.54 -17.03 -0.53
N GLU A 3 -14.58 -16.64 -1.27
CA GLU A 3 -14.84 -15.23 -1.54
C GLU A 3 -15.06 -14.52 -0.20
N ALA A 4 -14.22 -13.52 0.08
CA ALA A 4 -14.36 -12.66 1.24
C ALA A 4 -14.96 -11.32 0.77
N CYS A 5 -15.92 -10.80 1.52
CA CYS A 5 -16.38 -9.43 1.32
C CYS A 5 -15.20 -8.50 1.57
N VAL A 6 -14.80 -7.72 0.56
CA VAL A 6 -13.71 -6.75 0.68
C VAL A 6 -14.30 -5.48 1.31
N PRO A 7 -13.86 -5.07 2.52
CA PRO A 7 -14.35 -3.86 3.16
C PRO A 7 -13.90 -2.62 2.37
N GLU A 8 -14.66 -1.52 2.49
CA GLU A 8 -14.27 -0.24 1.89
C GLU A 8 -12.90 0.21 2.43
N PRO A 9 -11.99 0.70 1.56
CA PRO A 9 -10.69 1.20 2.00
C PRO A 9 -10.83 2.41 2.92
N LEU A 10 -10.06 2.43 4.00
CA LEU A 10 -9.92 3.62 4.83
C LEU A 10 -9.01 4.63 4.11
N VAL A 11 -9.49 5.87 3.95
CA VAL A 11 -8.78 6.95 3.28
C VAL A 11 -8.26 7.95 4.31
N GLY A 12 -7.01 8.37 4.18
CA GLY A 12 -6.45 9.45 4.98
C GLY A 12 -5.32 10.17 4.27
N ASP A 13 -4.74 11.17 4.93
CA ASP A 13 -3.51 11.82 4.48
C ASP A 13 -2.31 10.94 4.84
N TRP A 14 -1.17 11.13 4.18
CA TRP A 14 -0.02 10.21 4.24
C TRP A 14 0.57 9.98 5.65
N SER A 15 0.11 10.73 6.67
CA SER A 15 0.44 10.63 8.08
C SER A 15 -0.60 9.94 8.96
N SER A 16 -1.78 9.62 8.42
CA SER A 16 -2.98 9.19 9.16
C SER A 16 -2.95 7.76 9.71
N GLY A 17 -1.87 6.99 9.48
CA GLY A 17 -1.82 5.55 9.77
C GLY A 17 -2.15 5.17 11.22
N TYR A 18 -1.76 5.99 12.20
CA TYR A 18 -2.14 5.76 13.60
C TYR A 18 -3.63 5.97 13.84
N ALA A 19 -4.19 7.08 13.35
CA ALA A 19 -5.59 7.42 13.55
C ALA A 19 -6.51 6.38 12.89
N LEU A 20 -6.19 5.99 11.64
CA LEU A 20 -6.91 4.95 10.89
C LEU A 20 -6.69 3.56 11.48
N GLY A 21 -5.48 3.26 11.98
CA GLY A 21 -5.12 1.97 12.55
C GLY A 21 -5.91 1.58 13.81
N ARG A 22 -6.58 2.53 14.48
CA ARG A 22 -7.45 2.24 15.63
C ARG A 22 -8.72 1.48 15.26
N GLN A 23 -9.19 1.60 14.02
CA GLN A 23 -10.37 0.86 13.56
C GLN A 23 -10.08 -0.64 13.41
N PRO A 24 -9.11 -1.10 12.59
CA PRO A 24 -8.80 -2.52 12.49
C PRO A 24 -8.27 -3.11 13.82
N ALA A 25 -7.69 -2.27 14.70
CA ALA A 25 -7.29 -2.70 16.04
C ALA A 25 -8.46 -3.19 16.92
N ARG A 26 -9.69 -2.71 16.66
CA ARG A 26 -10.91 -3.13 17.35
C ARG A 26 -11.61 -4.30 16.69
N GLU A 27 -11.24 -4.62 15.45
CA GLU A 27 -11.91 -5.65 14.66
C GLU A 27 -11.27 -7.02 14.91
N PRO A 28 -11.97 -7.97 15.57
CA PRO A 28 -11.37 -9.25 15.96
C PRO A 28 -10.95 -10.10 14.75
N ASP A 29 -11.73 -10.02 13.67
CA ASP A 29 -11.54 -10.82 12.45
C ASP A 29 -10.51 -10.23 11.50
N ALA A 30 -10.00 -9.02 11.77
CA ALA A 30 -8.91 -8.45 11.00
C ALA A 30 -7.63 -9.27 11.25
N THR A 31 -7.08 -9.84 10.17
CA THR A 31 -5.86 -10.65 10.20
C THR A 31 -4.71 -10.01 9.42
N ALA A 32 -5.03 -9.15 8.45
CA ALA A 32 -4.06 -8.37 7.68
C ALA A 32 -4.61 -6.99 7.32
N VAL A 33 -3.73 -6.00 7.28
CA VAL A 33 -4.05 -4.64 6.80
C VAL A 33 -2.98 -4.19 5.81
N PHE A 34 -3.42 -3.73 4.65
CA PHE A 34 -2.56 -3.13 3.64
C PHE A 34 -2.38 -1.64 3.91
N ALA A 35 -1.14 -1.18 4.05
CA ALA A 35 -0.82 0.23 4.25
C ALA A 35 -0.11 0.80 3.02
N SER A 36 -0.56 1.94 2.49
CA SER A 36 -0.03 2.50 1.22
C SER A 36 1.41 3.02 1.30
N ASN A 37 1.99 3.19 2.49
CA ASN A 37 3.39 3.60 2.68
C ASN A 37 3.90 3.23 4.09
N ASP A 38 5.22 3.36 4.30
CA ASP A 38 5.90 3.04 5.56
C ASP A 38 5.47 3.89 6.75
N HIS A 39 5.23 5.19 6.56
CA HIS A 39 4.75 6.07 7.63
C HIS A 39 3.37 5.64 8.15
N MET A 40 2.47 5.29 7.23
CA MET A 40 1.16 4.77 7.59
C MET A 40 1.26 3.39 8.23
N ALA A 41 2.15 2.53 7.74
CA ALA A 41 2.40 1.21 8.32
C ALA A 41 2.94 1.33 9.76
N LEU A 42 3.89 2.23 10.01
CA LEU A 42 4.44 2.49 11.35
C LEU A 42 3.36 3.02 12.30
N GLY A 43 2.54 3.97 11.85
CA GLY A 43 1.42 4.50 12.61
C GLY A 43 0.40 3.41 12.96
N LEU A 44 0.05 2.56 11.99
CA LEU A 44 -0.82 1.40 12.18
C LEU A 44 -0.25 0.42 13.19
N LEU A 45 1.02 0.03 13.05
CA LEU A 45 1.69 -0.88 13.98
C LEU A 45 1.67 -0.35 15.41
N ARG A 46 1.88 0.96 15.58
CA ARG A 46 1.76 1.61 16.89
C ARG A 46 0.33 1.51 17.45
N ALA A 47 -0.69 1.78 16.63
CA ALA A 47 -2.09 1.68 17.06
C ALA A 47 -2.46 0.23 17.46
N LEU A 48 -2.02 -0.76 16.69
CA LEU A 48 -2.20 -2.17 16.99
C LEU A 48 -1.49 -2.57 18.30
N HIS A 49 -0.26 -2.09 18.50
CA HIS A 49 0.52 -2.36 19.70
C HIS A 49 -0.14 -1.79 20.95
N GLU A 50 -0.59 -0.53 20.91
CA GLU A 50 -1.30 0.13 22.01
C GLU A 50 -2.65 -0.54 22.32
N ALA A 51 -3.30 -1.13 21.31
CA ALA A 51 -4.52 -1.94 21.49
C ALA A 51 -4.26 -3.37 21.97
N GLY A 52 -3.00 -3.74 22.25
CA GLY A 52 -2.63 -5.08 22.73
C GLY A 52 -2.61 -6.17 21.65
N ARG A 53 -2.77 -5.81 20.37
CA ARG A 53 -2.68 -6.74 19.23
C ARG A 53 -1.19 -6.95 18.87
N ARG A 54 -0.46 -7.73 19.68
CA ARG A 54 0.95 -8.12 19.40
C ARG A 54 0.97 -9.43 18.59
N ALA A 55 1.72 -9.48 17.49
CA ALA A 55 1.83 -10.70 16.67
C ALA A 55 2.63 -11.78 17.40
N PRO A 56 2.10 -13.01 17.52
CA PRO A 56 2.22 -14.04 16.46
C PRO A 56 0.88 -14.55 15.86
N ASP A 57 -0.23 -14.46 16.59
CA ASP A 57 -1.60 -14.89 16.18
C ASP A 57 -2.57 -13.70 15.92
N GLY A 58 -2.04 -12.47 15.79
CA GLY A 58 -2.80 -11.22 15.60
C GLY A 58 -2.74 -10.60 14.19
N VAL A 59 -3.13 -9.31 14.06
CA VAL A 59 -3.13 -8.55 12.79
C VAL A 59 -1.71 -8.36 12.28
N ARG A 60 -1.47 -8.72 11.02
CA ARG A 60 -0.21 -8.46 10.32
C ARG A 60 -0.33 -7.19 9.49
N ALA A 61 0.60 -6.25 9.67
CA ALA A 61 0.75 -5.17 8.71
C ALA A 61 1.44 -5.73 7.45
N VAL A 62 0.82 -5.53 6.29
CA VAL A 62 1.38 -5.89 4.99
C VAL A 62 1.61 -4.59 4.22
N ILE A 63 2.83 -4.36 3.79
CA ILE A 63 3.16 -3.22 2.93
C ILE A 63 3.17 -3.76 1.49
N PRO A 64 2.14 -3.48 0.67
CA PRO A 64 2.14 -3.93 -0.72
C PRO A 64 3.22 -3.18 -1.48
N VAL A 65 4.14 -3.92 -2.08
CA VAL A 65 5.12 -3.38 -3.04
C VAL A 65 4.49 -3.32 -4.43
N GLU A 66 3.51 -2.42 -4.61
CA GLU A 66 2.94 -2.15 -5.93
C GLU A 66 3.24 -0.71 -6.35
N LEU A 67 4.12 -0.55 -7.34
CA LEU A 67 4.36 0.73 -8.00
C LEU A 67 3.23 0.99 -9.00
N ILE A 68 2.31 1.90 -8.67
CA ILE A 68 1.25 2.33 -9.59
C ILE A 68 1.61 3.70 -10.18
N VAL A 69 2.02 3.72 -11.45
CA VAL A 69 2.24 4.96 -12.21
C VAL A 69 0.93 5.36 -12.90
N ARG A 70 0.21 6.35 -12.35
CA ARG A 70 -1.05 6.85 -12.95
C ARG A 70 -0.85 7.63 -14.25
N ALA A 71 0.30 8.29 -14.41
CA ALA A 71 0.75 8.91 -15.65
C ALA A 71 2.26 9.22 -15.54
N SER A 72 2.96 9.19 -16.66
CA SER A 72 4.37 9.62 -16.77
C SER A 72 4.47 10.73 -17.82
N THR A 73 5.08 11.86 -17.45
CA THR A 73 5.43 12.96 -18.37
C THR A 73 6.91 12.95 -18.74
N GLY A 74 7.64 11.90 -18.36
CA GLY A 74 9.04 11.73 -18.75
C GLY A 74 9.17 11.68 -20.27
N PRO A 75 10.18 12.33 -20.86
CA PRO A 75 10.40 12.26 -22.30
C PRO A 75 10.60 10.80 -22.71
N ALA A 76 9.98 10.39 -23.82
CA ALA A 76 10.17 9.05 -24.37
C ALA A 76 11.68 8.79 -24.56
N PRO A 77 12.20 7.61 -24.18
CA PRO A 77 13.61 7.30 -24.39
C PRO A 77 13.97 7.53 -25.85
N LEU A 78 15.00 8.36 -26.08
CA LEU A 78 15.47 8.63 -27.43
C LEU A 78 15.83 7.29 -28.08
N ARG A 79 15.20 6.97 -29.22
CA ARG A 79 15.53 5.76 -29.98
C ARG A 79 17.02 5.77 -30.28
N ALA A 80 17.76 4.85 -29.68
CA ALA A 80 19.12 4.57 -30.09
C ALA A 80 19.08 3.99 -31.52
N GLY A 81 19.49 4.80 -32.50
CA GLY A 81 19.95 4.33 -33.82
C GLY A 81 18.89 3.86 -34.81
N GLY A 82 18.13 4.80 -35.39
CA GLY A 82 17.51 4.58 -36.70
C GLY A 82 18.56 4.77 -37.80
N ARG A 83 19.17 3.68 -38.26
CA ARG A 83 19.95 3.65 -39.51
C ARG A 83 19.11 4.29 -40.63
N GLY A 84 19.64 5.34 -41.25
CA GLY A 84 18.99 6.06 -42.33
C GLY A 84 18.64 5.11 -43.49
N LEU A 85 17.39 5.17 -43.96
CA LEU A 85 17.06 4.63 -45.27
C LEU A 85 17.70 5.52 -46.33
N PRO A 86 18.45 4.97 -47.32
CA PRO A 86 18.94 5.75 -48.43
C PRO A 86 17.76 6.23 -49.29
N ARG A 87 17.72 7.53 -49.57
CA ARG A 87 16.86 8.07 -50.62
C ARG A 87 17.57 7.80 -51.96
N GLY A 88 16.89 7.03 -52.81
CA GLY A 88 17.22 6.96 -54.24
C GLY A 88 16.77 8.21 -54.98
#